data_AF-A0A6N8DUG3-F1
#
_entry.id   AF-A0A6N8DUG3-F1
#
_cell.length_a   1.000
_cell.length_b   1.000
_cell.length_c   1.000
_cell.angle_alpha   90.00
_cell.angle_beta   90.00
_cell.angle_gamma   90.00
#
_symmetry.space_group_name_H-M   'P 1'
#
loop_
_entity.id
_entity.type
_entity.pdbx_description
1 polymer ?
#
loop_
_entity_poly.entity_id
_entity_poly.type
_entity_poly.pdbx_seq_one_letter_code
_entity_poly.pdbx_strand_id
1 'polypeptide(L)'
;MRSLFLTGLSSIAILAFVSVASAQTASPAPPRTEQNEDVTAPNGPADNQVANDVDARIAQLKSSLRLTPDQEKNWSGAQTALHDFGILQFKRRADDGMRRYDRHNRYDRHDRYDRASQNERPDDIALMRKKADRLTEKAESLKTLANAAEPLYSVLDDRQKQKLMSFISGEFEYGRR
;
A
#
# COMPACT_ATOMS: atom_id res chain seq x y z
N MET A 1 56.57 -30.00 10.08
CA MET A 1 55.73 -30.97 10.81
C MET A 1 54.31 -30.42 10.89
N ARG A 2 53.37 -31.03 10.18
CA ARG A 2 51.91 -30.89 10.37
C ARG A 2 51.23 -32.05 9.63
N SER A 3 50.49 -32.84 10.41
CA SER A 3 49.76 -34.12 10.18
C SER A 3 48.87 -34.13 8.91
N LEU A 4 48.86 -35.14 8.01
CA LEU A 4 48.33 -36.54 8.06
C LEU A 4 46.91 -36.62 8.65
N PHE A 5 45.86 -36.93 7.87
CA PHE A 5 45.29 -38.26 7.51
C PHE A 5 43.95 -37.98 6.78
N LEU A 6 43.28 -38.82 5.98
CA LEU A 6 43.50 -40.08 5.27
C LEU A 6 42.25 -40.25 4.38
N THR A 7 42.44 -40.71 3.15
CA THR A 7 41.41 -41.03 2.15
C THR A 7 40.76 -42.39 2.35
N GLY A 8 39.50 -42.53 1.89
CA GLY A 8 38.86 -43.80 1.50
C GLY A 8 37.40 -43.90 1.97
N LEU A 9 36.46 -44.57 1.31
CA LEU A 9 36.41 -45.39 0.09
C LEU A 9 34.92 -45.78 -0.13
N SER A 10 34.54 -46.04 -1.39
CA SER A 10 33.50 -47.01 -1.84
C SER A 10 32.01 -46.72 -1.51
N SER A 11 31.09 -46.55 -2.47
CA SER A 11 30.63 -47.38 -3.60
C SER A 11 29.45 -48.32 -3.29
N ILE A 12 28.35 -48.06 -4.04
CA ILE A 12 27.36 -48.99 -4.65
C ILE A 12 26.27 -49.61 -3.76
N ALA A 13 25.01 -49.37 -4.14
CA ALA A 13 24.02 -50.44 -4.41
C ALA A 13 22.76 -49.87 -5.12
N ILE A 14 22.50 -50.37 -6.33
CA ILE A 14 21.23 -50.28 -7.06
C ILE A 14 20.35 -51.43 -6.58
N LEU A 15 19.12 -51.18 -6.13
CA LEU A 15 17.95 -52.10 -6.04
C LEU A 15 16.75 -51.20 -5.68
N ALA A 16 15.49 -51.41 -6.04
CA ALA A 16 14.74 -52.22 -6.99
C ALA A 16 13.29 -51.68 -6.86
N PHE A 17 12.58 -51.46 -7.97
CA PHE A 17 11.16 -51.12 -7.93
C PHE A 17 10.36 -52.35 -7.46
N VAL A 18 9.63 -52.22 -6.36
CA VAL A 18 8.51 -53.10 -6.00
C VAL A 18 7.30 -52.22 -5.73
N SER A 19 6.29 -52.34 -6.59
CA SER A 19 4.95 -51.85 -6.34
C SER A 19 4.27 -52.77 -5.33
N VAL A 20 4.04 -52.27 -4.12
CA VAL A 20 3.02 -52.81 -3.22
C VAL A 20 1.83 -51.87 -3.27
N ALA A 21 0.70 -52.39 -3.74
CA ALA A 21 -0.60 -51.77 -3.60
C ALA A 21 -0.96 -51.71 -2.11
N SER A 22 -0.90 -50.52 -1.52
CA SER A 22 -1.52 -50.29 -0.21
C SER A 22 -2.99 -49.93 -0.45
N ALA A 23 -3.89 -50.84 -0.09
CA ALA A 23 -5.28 -50.52 0.13
C ALA A 23 -5.36 -49.43 1.21
N GLN A 24 -5.74 -48.21 0.82
CA GLN A 24 -5.96 -47.11 1.75
C GLN A 24 -7.25 -47.41 2.51
N THR A 25 -7.11 -47.89 3.73
CA THR A 25 -8.15 -47.81 4.75
C THR A 25 -8.49 -46.34 4.96
N ALA A 26 -9.72 -45.96 4.58
CA ALA A 26 -10.23 -44.62 4.78
C ALA A 26 -10.21 -44.25 6.27
N SER A 27 -9.36 -43.29 6.63
CA SER A 27 -9.52 -42.58 7.91
C SER A 27 -10.75 -41.66 7.81
N PRO A 28 -11.59 -41.57 8.86
CA PRO A 28 -12.67 -40.60 8.87
C PRO A 28 -12.06 -39.20 8.90
N ALA A 29 -12.40 -38.38 7.90
CA ALA A 29 -12.00 -36.98 7.87
C ALA A 29 -12.56 -36.26 9.12
N PRO A 30 -11.77 -35.41 9.81
CA PRO A 30 -12.34 -34.50 10.79
C PRO A 30 -13.34 -33.57 10.09
N PRO A 31 -14.40 -33.11 10.79
CA PRO A 31 -15.43 -32.28 10.18
C PRO A 31 -14.78 -31.04 9.58
N ARG A 32 -14.98 -30.83 8.28
CA ARG A 32 -14.78 -29.52 7.64
C ARG A 32 -15.62 -28.54 8.44
N THR A 33 -14.97 -27.70 9.24
CA THR A 33 -15.51 -26.39 9.54
C THR A 33 -15.68 -25.72 8.18
N GLU A 34 -16.93 -25.66 7.72
CA GLU A 34 -17.34 -24.76 6.66
C GLU A 34 -16.98 -23.35 7.12
N GLN A 35 -15.77 -22.93 6.77
CA GLN A 35 -15.44 -21.51 6.66
C GLN A 35 -16.30 -21.00 5.51
N ASN A 36 -17.55 -20.69 5.86
CA ASN A 36 -18.32 -19.67 5.17
C ASN A 36 -17.53 -18.38 5.37
N GLU A 37 -16.49 -18.18 4.56
CA GLU A 37 -15.96 -16.86 4.28
C GLU A 37 -17.06 -16.16 3.49
N ASP A 38 -17.97 -15.58 4.28
CA ASP A 38 -18.91 -14.57 3.86
C ASP A 38 -18.15 -13.53 3.03
N VAL A 39 -18.39 -13.54 1.72
CA VAL A 39 -17.89 -12.55 0.77
C VAL A 39 -18.68 -11.27 1.00
N THR A 40 -18.37 -10.55 2.07
CA THR A 40 -19.06 -9.30 2.42
C THR A 40 -18.07 -8.21 2.80
N ALA A 41 -17.96 -7.23 1.89
CA ALA A 41 -17.29 -5.93 1.94
C ALA A 41 -15.75 -5.89 1.78
N PRO A 42 -15.22 -4.96 0.93
CA PRO A 42 -13.80 -4.65 0.92
C PRO A 42 -13.50 -3.81 2.16
N ASN A 43 -13.09 -4.45 3.25
CA ASN A 43 -12.43 -3.75 4.34
C ASN A 43 -11.13 -3.16 3.78
N GLY A 44 -11.07 -1.84 3.64
CA GLY A 44 -9.82 -1.15 3.31
C GLY A 44 -8.71 -1.51 4.31
N PRO A 45 -7.43 -1.30 3.97
CA PRO A 45 -6.35 -1.64 4.88
C PRO A 45 -6.55 -0.97 6.23
N ALA A 46 -6.26 -1.70 7.29
CA ALA A 46 -6.34 -1.18 8.66
C ALA A 46 -5.40 0.02 8.81
N ASP A 47 -5.73 0.99 9.68
CA ASP A 47 -4.96 2.24 9.83
C ASP A 47 -3.46 2.01 10.06
N ASN A 48 -3.10 0.93 10.75
CA ASN A 48 -1.71 0.52 10.96
C ASN A 48 -1.01 0.03 9.68
N GLN A 49 -1.72 -0.66 8.79
CA GLN A 49 -1.18 -1.07 7.48
C GLN A 49 -0.87 0.16 6.62
N VAL A 50 -1.77 1.15 6.62
CA VAL A 50 -1.57 2.41 5.89
C VAL A 50 -0.34 3.16 6.40
N ALA A 51 -0.21 3.31 7.73
CA ALA A 51 0.94 3.96 8.34
C ALA A 51 2.26 3.24 7.98
N ASN A 52 2.29 1.91 8.12
CA ASN A 52 3.46 1.10 7.79
C ASN A 52 3.87 1.22 6.30
N ASP A 53 2.91 1.21 5.39
CA ASP A 53 3.18 1.36 3.95
C ASP A 53 3.74 2.75 3.62
N VAL A 54 3.19 3.79 4.25
CA VAL A 54 3.68 5.16 4.11
C VAL A 54 5.10 5.29 4.67
N ASP A 55 5.37 4.74 5.86
CA ASP A 55 6.70 4.75 6.47
C ASP A 55 7.73 4.00 5.64
N ALA A 56 7.36 2.85 5.06
CA ALA A 56 8.23 2.08 4.18
C ALA A 56 8.64 2.89 2.94
N ARG A 57 7.67 3.59 2.34
CA ARG A 57 7.90 4.49 1.19
C ARG A 57 8.79 5.68 1.56
N ILE A 58 8.59 6.26 2.73
CA ILE A 58 9.44 7.35 3.25
C ILE A 58 10.86 6.86 3.55
N ALA A 59 11.03 5.65 4.09
CA ALA A 59 12.34 5.05 4.32
C ALA A 59 13.08 4.81 2.99
N GLN A 60 12.38 4.34 1.95
CA GLN A 60 12.93 4.22 0.60
C GLN A 60 13.35 5.59 0.04
N LEU A 61 12.53 6.64 0.22
CA LEU A 61 12.90 8.00 -0.15
C LEU A 61 14.19 8.43 0.55
N LYS A 62 14.27 8.28 1.88
CA LYS A 62 15.44 8.64 2.67
C LYS A 62 16.72 7.98 2.13
N SER A 63 16.65 6.69 1.85
CA SER A 63 17.75 5.92 1.25
C SER A 63 18.13 6.46 -0.13
N SER A 64 17.14 6.75 -0.97
CA SER A 64 17.36 7.27 -2.33
C SER A 64 17.95 8.69 -2.36
N LEU A 65 17.67 9.51 -1.36
CA LEU A 65 18.19 10.86 -1.21
C LEU A 65 19.69 10.86 -0.88
N ARG A 66 20.19 9.80 -0.22
CA ARG A 66 21.60 9.67 0.19
C ARG A 66 22.07 10.94 0.92
N LEU A 67 21.34 11.32 1.96
CA LEU A 67 21.63 12.54 2.73
C LEU A 67 23.04 12.49 3.32
N THR A 68 23.72 13.63 3.32
CA THR A 68 24.96 13.80 4.10
C THR A 68 24.65 13.90 5.59
N PRO A 69 25.61 13.65 6.49
CA PRO A 69 25.40 13.79 7.93
C PRO A 69 24.87 15.18 8.35
N ASP A 70 25.27 16.24 7.64
CA ASP A 70 24.79 17.58 7.90
C ASP A 70 23.35 17.80 7.41
N GLN A 71 22.97 17.22 6.27
CA GLN A 71 21.59 17.28 5.78
C GLN A 71 20.63 16.47 6.66
N GLU A 72 21.08 15.32 7.18
CA GLU A 72 20.26 14.41 7.98
C GLU A 72 19.74 15.05 9.28
N LYS A 73 20.44 16.07 9.80
CA LYS A 73 19.98 16.88 10.95
C LYS A 73 18.60 17.50 10.72
N ASN A 74 18.25 17.79 9.47
CA ASN A 74 16.97 18.39 9.09
C ASN A 74 15.90 17.36 8.68
N TRP A 75 16.20 16.07 8.73
CA TRP A 75 15.32 15.02 8.22
C TRP A 75 14.06 14.81 9.08
N SER A 76 14.18 14.87 10.41
CA SER A 76 13.09 14.49 11.34
C SER A 76 11.79 15.29 11.11
N GLY A 77 11.90 16.62 10.97
CA GLY A 77 10.73 17.48 10.71
C GLY A 77 10.05 17.16 9.37
N ALA A 78 10.85 16.91 8.32
CA ALA A 78 10.34 16.53 7.01
C ALA A 78 9.70 15.13 7.04
N GLN A 79 10.29 14.16 7.76
CA GLN A 79 9.77 12.80 7.86
C GLN A 79 8.36 12.78 8.46
N THR A 80 8.17 13.43 9.60
CA THR A 80 6.86 13.48 10.27
C THR A 80 5.80 14.10 9.35
N ALA A 81 6.14 15.22 8.70
CA ALA A 81 5.20 15.88 7.80
C ALA A 81 4.88 15.04 6.55
N LEU A 82 5.86 14.31 6.00
CA LEU A 82 5.65 13.38 4.89
C LEU A 82 4.76 12.20 5.30
N HIS A 83 4.93 11.68 6.52
CA HIS A 83 4.10 10.62 7.07
C HIS A 83 2.64 11.06 7.18
N ASP A 84 2.40 12.19 7.84
CA ASP A 84 1.05 12.71 8.07
C ASP A 84 0.35 13.05 6.75
N PHE A 85 1.09 13.70 5.84
CA PHE A 85 0.61 13.95 4.49
C PHE A 85 0.28 12.64 3.76
N GLY A 86 1.15 11.63 3.86
CA GLY A 86 0.96 10.37 3.16
C GLY A 86 -0.25 9.58 3.63
N ILE A 87 -0.49 9.51 4.94
CA ILE A 87 -1.70 8.90 5.50
C ILE A 87 -2.95 9.63 5.00
N LEU A 88 -2.96 10.97 5.04
CA LEU A 88 -4.10 11.76 4.59
C LEU A 88 -4.43 11.48 3.11
N GLN A 89 -3.41 11.43 2.25
CA GLN A 89 -3.60 11.20 0.82
C GLN A 89 -4.04 9.76 0.53
N PHE A 90 -3.52 8.78 1.27
CA PHE A 90 -3.98 7.40 1.16
C PHE A 90 -5.46 7.27 1.48
N LYS A 91 -5.90 7.80 2.63
CA LYS A 91 -7.31 7.76 3.06
C LYS A 91 -8.23 8.39 2.02
N ARG A 92 -7.84 9.54 1.47
CA ARG A 92 -8.59 10.22 0.39
C ARG A 92 -8.71 9.36 -0.87
N ARG A 93 -7.64 8.68 -1.27
CA ARG A 93 -7.65 7.81 -2.44
C ARG A 93 -8.56 6.60 -2.21
N ALA A 94 -8.53 6.02 -1.02
CA ALA A 94 -9.43 4.94 -0.63
C ALA A 94 -10.91 5.39 -0.70
N ASP A 95 -11.23 6.56 -0.13
CA ASP A 95 -12.58 7.14 -0.18
C ASP A 95 -13.07 7.41 -1.61
N ASP A 96 -12.22 8.02 -2.45
CA ASP A 96 -12.54 8.29 -3.85
C ASP A 96 -12.68 6.99 -4.66
N GLY A 97 -11.90 5.95 -4.33
CA GLY A 97 -12.00 4.62 -4.92
C GLY A 97 -13.32 3.93 -4.58
N MET A 98 -13.69 3.91 -3.30
CA MET A 98 -14.96 3.35 -2.82
C MET A 98 -16.17 4.03 -3.46
N ARG A 99 -16.15 5.36 -3.58
CA ARG A 99 -17.24 6.10 -4.26
C ARG A 99 -17.38 5.78 -5.73
N ARG A 100 -16.28 5.48 -6.43
CA ARG A 100 -16.31 5.06 -7.84
C ARG A 100 -16.86 3.64 -7.95
N TYR A 101 -16.45 2.74 -7.07
CA TYR A 101 -16.96 1.38 -6.99
C TYR A 101 -18.47 1.34 -6.71
N ASP A 102 -18.94 2.06 -5.70
CA ASP A 102 -20.37 2.17 -5.36
C ASP A 102 -21.21 2.73 -6.51
N ARG A 103 -20.65 3.70 -7.25
CA ARG A 103 -21.31 4.28 -8.42
C ARG A 103 -21.41 3.24 -9.53
N HIS A 104 -20.33 2.52 -9.82
CA HIS A 104 -20.30 1.49 -10.86
C HIS A 104 -21.28 0.35 -10.54
N ASN A 105 -21.26 -0.18 -9.33
CA ASN A 105 -22.17 -1.24 -8.90
C ASN A 105 -23.65 -0.81 -8.87
N ARG A 106 -23.93 0.47 -8.57
CA ARG A 106 -25.28 1.02 -8.73
C ARG A 106 -25.72 1.03 -10.19
N TYR A 107 -24.85 1.36 -11.14
CA TYR A 107 -25.21 1.28 -12.56
C TYR A 107 -25.48 -0.17 -12.99
N ASP A 108 -24.64 -1.13 -12.57
CA ASP A 108 -24.78 -2.54 -12.98
C ASP A 108 -26.01 -3.24 -12.36
N ARG A 109 -26.46 -2.81 -11.17
CA ARG A 109 -27.62 -3.40 -10.49
C ARG A 109 -28.96 -2.83 -10.99
N HIS A 110 -28.96 -1.68 -11.68
CA HIS A 110 -30.17 -0.90 -12.02
C HIS A 110 -30.84 -1.25 -13.36
N ASP A 111 -30.63 -2.45 -13.91
CA ASP A 111 -31.30 -2.88 -15.15
C ASP A 111 -32.62 -3.65 -14.95
N ARG A 112 -33.22 -3.70 -13.75
CA ARG A 112 -34.48 -4.47 -13.58
C ARG A 112 -35.70 -3.84 -12.91
N TYR A 113 -35.63 -2.78 -12.08
CA TYR A 113 -36.87 -2.34 -11.39
C TYR A 113 -37.13 -0.84 -11.18
N ASP A 114 -36.14 0.06 -11.31
CA ASP A 114 -36.28 1.41 -10.72
C ASP A 114 -35.90 2.56 -11.67
N ARG A 115 -36.72 2.79 -12.69
CA ARG A 115 -36.68 4.03 -13.49
C ARG A 115 -37.38 5.19 -12.79
N ALA A 116 -38.19 4.92 -11.76
CA ALA A 116 -39.00 5.90 -11.04
C ALA A 116 -38.26 6.61 -9.88
N SER A 117 -37.17 6.04 -9.34
CA SER A 117 -36.32 6.63 -8.29
C SER A 117 -35.06 7.33 -8.82
N GLN A 118 -34.94 7.50 -10.14
CA GLN A 118 -33.77 8.07 -10.84
C GLN A 118 -33.51 9.57 -10.61
N ASN A 119 -34.30 10.26 -9.78
CA ASN A 119 -34.24 11.73 -9.65
C ASN A 119 -33.35 12.27 -8.51
N GLU A 120 -32.76 11.44 -7.65
CA GLU A 120 -31.77 11.94 -6.68
C GLU A 120 -30.35 11.83 -7.25
N ARG A 121 -30.09 12.52 -8.36
CA ARG A 121 -28.70 12.87 -8.69
C ARG A 121 -28.18 13.76 -7.54
N PRO A 122 -26.99 13.50 -6.99
CA PRO A 122 -26.41 14.36 -5.96
C PRO A 122 -26.44 15.81 -6.43
N ASP A 123 -26.89 16.75 -5.59
CA ASP A 123 -26.88 18.19 -5.89
C ASP A 123 -25.48 18.60 -6.39
N ASP A 124 -25.40 19.05 -7.65
CA ASP A 124 -24.16 19.43 -8.29
C ASP A 124 -23.45 20.56 -7.51
N ILE A 125 -24.22 21.47 -6.90
CA ILE A 125 -23.67 22.55 -6.06
C ILE A 125 -23.09 21.99 -4.77
N ALA A 126 -23.78 21.03 -4.12
CA ALA A 126 -23.23 20.33 -2.97
C ALA A 126 -21.93 19.56 -3.30
N LEU A 127 -21.85 18.96 -4.50
CA LEU A 127 -20.62 18.31 -4.96
C LEU A 127 -19.48 19.32 -5.18
N MET A 128 -19.78 20.49 -5.75
CA MET A 128 -18.81 21.57 -5.92
C MET A 128 -18.28 22.05 -4.55
N ARG A 129 -19.16 22.27 -3.56
CA ARG A 129 -18.77 22.64 -2.19
C ARG A 129 -17.86 21.59 -1.56
N LYS A 130 -18.27 20.32 -1.60
CA LYS A 130 -17.45 19.19 -1.09
C LYS A 130 -16.11 19.05 -1.81
N LYS A 131 -16.02 19.45 -3.07
CA LYS A 131 -14.74 19.51 -3.80
C LYS A 131 -13.87 20.66 -3.31
N ALA A 132 -14.46 21.84 -3.09
CA ALA A 132 -13.76 23.00 -2.54
C ALA A 132 -13.18 22.69 -1.15
N ASP A 133 -13.96 22.10 -0.24
CA ASP A 133 -13.50 21.74 1.11
C ASP A 133 -12.26 20.82 1.05
N ARG A 134 -12.31 19.79 0.19
CA ARG A 134 -11.17 18.88 -0.04
C ARG A 134 -9.94 19.58 -0.59
N LEU A 135 -10.12 20.58 -1.45
CA LEU A 135 -9.02 21.39 -1.99
C LEU A 135 -8.42 22.29 -0.91
N THR A 136 -9.25 22.89 -0.05
CA THR A 136 -8.80 23.69 1.10
C THR A 136 -7.94 22.85 2.04
N GLU A 137 -8.44 21.69 2.49
CA GLU A 137 -7.69 20.78 3.34
C GLU A 137 -6.39 20.27 2.64
N LYS A 138 -6.41 20.07 1.31
CA LYS A 138 -5.19 19.73 0.55
C LYS A 138 -4.18 20.87 0.61
N ALA A 139 -4.64 22.11 0.45
CA ALA A 139 -3.77 23.29 0.49
C ALA A 139 -3.14 23.48 1.87
N GLU A 140 -3.92 23.28 2.94
CA GLU A 140 -3.43 23.35 4.32
C GLU A 140 -2.39 22.27 4.61
N SER A 141 -2.66 21.02 4.26
CA SER A 141 -1.71 19.93 4.45
C SER A 141 -0.41 20.12 3.65
N LEU A 142 -0.49 20.61 2.41
CA LEU A 142 0.68 20.98 1.61
C LEU A 142 1.48 22.13 2.22
N LYS A 143 0.80 23.15 2.77
CA LYS A 143 1.47 24.26 3.45
C LYS A 143 2.23 23.79 4.70
N THR A 144 1.61 22.92 5.49
CA THR A 144 2.26 22.31 6.66
C THR A 144 3.48 21.50 6.26
N LEU A 145 3.36 20.67 5.21
CA LEU A 145 4.49 19.92 4.67
C LEU A 145 5.62 20.83 4.19
N ALA A 146 5.30 21.90 3.45
CA ALA A 146 6.28 22.84 2.93
C ALA A 146 7.07 23.51 4.08
N ASN A 147 6.38 24.01 5.10
CA ASN A 147 7.01 24.66 6.25
C ASN A 147 7.92 23.69 7.02
N ALA A 148 7.49 22.44 7.21
CA ALA A 148 8.27 21.43 7.95
C ALA A 148 9.46 20.90 7.13
N ALA A 149 9.34 20.83 5.81
CA ALA A 149 10.37 20.35 4.91
C ALA A 149 11.37 21.45 4.48
N GLU A 150 11.08 22.72 4.72
CA GLU A 150 11.91 23.86 4.31
C GLU A 150 13.37 23.76 4.80
N PRO A 151 13.66 23.46 6.09
CA PRO A 151 15.04 23.34 6.55
C PRO A 151 15.83 22.27 5.79
N LEU A 152 15.22 21.11 5.53
CA LEU A 152 15.84 20.05 4.72
C LEU A 152 16.02 20.53 3.28
N TYR A 153 14.97 21.03 2.65
CA TYR A 153 14.99 21.46 1.24
C TYR A 153 16.06 22.50 0.95
N SER A 154 16.31 23.42 1.89
CA SER A 154 17.32 24.47 1.75
C SER A 154 18.75 23.94 1.58
N VAL A 155 19.07 22.80 2.20
CA VAL A 155 20.42 22.19 2.18
C VAL A 155 20.58 21.05 1.18
N LEU A 156 19.51 20.68 0.46
CA LEU A 156 19.56 19.64 -0.58
C LEU A 156 20.21 20.17 -1.87
N ASP A 157 20.92 19.27 -2.56
CA ASP A 157 21.34 19.50 -3.96
C ASP A 157 20.15 19.37 -4.94
N ASP A 158 20.35 19.80 -6.19
CA ASP A 158 19.27 19.82 -7.20
C ASP A 158 18.69 18.43 -7.49
N ARG A 159 19.52 17.38 -7.48
CA ARG A 159 19.05 16.00 -7.73
C ARG A 159 18.24 15.50 -6.55
N GLN A 160 18.64 15.81 -5.33
CA GLN A 160 17.90 15.48 -4.10
C GLN A 160 16.57 16.23 -4.05
N LYS A 161 16.55 17.53 -4.38
CA LYS A 161 15.31 18.33 -4.50
C LYS A 161 14.36 17.71 -5.51
N GLN A 162 14.85 17.34 -6.70
CA GLN A 162 14.03 16.71 -7.72
C GLN A 162 13.41 15.39 -7.23
N LYS A 163 14.17 14.54 -6.52
CA LYS A 163 13.66 13.28 -5.95
C LYS A 163 12.58 13.54 -4.90
N LEU A 164 12.81 14.48 -3.99
CA LEU A 164 11.84 14.85 -2.96
C LEU A 164 10.54 15.37 -3.60
N MET A 165 10.63 16.26 -4.58
CA MET A 165 9.45 16.78 -5.27
C MET A 165 8.75 15.70 -6.11
N SER A 166 9.51 14.83 -6.78
CA SER A 166 8.94 13.70 -7.50
C SER A 166 8.24 12.72 -6.58
N PHE A 167 8.70 12.55 -5.33
CA PHE A 167 7.98 11.74 -4.34
C PHE A 167 6.68 12.44 -3.93
N ILE A 168 6.73 13.71 -3.54
CA ILE A 168 5.52 14.45 -3.10
C ILE A 168 4.45 14.49 -4.21
N SER A 169 4.84 14.72 -5.46
CA SER A 169 3.90 14.71 -6.59
C SER A 169 3.56 13.30 -7.07
N GLY A 170 4.53 12.39 -7.19
CA GLY A 170 4.31 11.05 -7.76
C GLY A 170 3.54 10.11 -6.84
N GLU A 171 3.87 10.14 -5.55
CA GLU A 171 3.32 9.24 -4.55
C GLU A 171 1.88 9.60 -4.17
N PHE A 172 1.53 10.89 -4.29
CA PHE A 172 0.29 11.46 -3.75
C PHE A 172 -0.59 12.21 -4.76
N GLU A 173 -0.11 12.50 -5.98
CA GLU A 173 -0.86 13.30 -6.96
C GLU A 173 -1.26 12.51 -8.23
N TYR A 174 -0.60 11.40 -8.55
CA TYR A 174 -0.87 10.64 -9.78
C TYR A 174 -1.84 9.48 -9.61
N GLY A 175 -3.12 9.79 -9.81
CA GLY A 175 -4.11 8.83 -10.28
C GLY A 175 -4.04 8.70 -11.81
N ARG A 176 -3.21 7.78 -12.31
CA ARG A 176 -3.35 7.05 -13.59
C ARG A 176 -2.05 6.32 -13.91
N ARG A 177 -2.02 5.02 -13.67
CA ARG A 177 -1.65 4.01 -14.66
C ARG A 177 -2.59 2.83 -14.47
#